data_AF-A0A838GY21-F1
#
_entry.id   AF-A0A838GY21-F1
#
_cell.length_a   1.000
_cell.length_b   1.000
_cell.length_c   1.000
_cell.angle_alpha   90.00
_cell.angle_beta   90.00
_cell.angle_gamma   90.00
#
_symmetry.space_group_name_H-M   'P 1'
#
loop_
_entity.id
_entity.type
_entity.pdbx_description
1 polymer ?
#
loop_
_entity_poly.entity_id
_entity_poly.type
_entity_poly.pdbx_seq_one_letter_code
_entity_poly.pdbx_strand_id
1 'polypeptide(L)'
;MSSVAPPTDARVAFLASLIDDAALFPPAREPMAAAVSGHLRHRRGQHGWLQGRFLCPASRLAELAGSLTAHGDEAGFPWPVGAILDGAGRAPSWQAGVEADLVAVERMTGLSHGRARVEAVEVRLPDADPGAV
;
A
#
# COMPACT_ATOMS: atom_id res chain seq x y z
N MET A 1 9.11 -16.54 14.77
CA MET A 1 10.08 -15.56 14.25
C MET A 1 11.04 -16.32 13.35
N SER A 2 10.82 -16.34 12.03
CA SER A 2 11.74 -17.04 11.13
C SER A 2 13.01 -16.22 10.98
N SER A 3 14.14 -16.84 11.30
CA SER A 3 15.49 -16.29 11.12
C SER A 3 15.76 -16.09 9.64
N VAL A 4 15.86 -14.83 9.20
CA VAL A 4 16.39 -14.50 7.87
C VAL A 4 17.91 -14.66 7.95
N ALA A 5 18.46 -15.54 7.12
CA ALA A 5 19.90 -15.63 6.93
C ALA A 5 20.45 -14.26 6.45
N PRO A 6 21.64 -13.84 6.91
CA PRO A 6 22.17 -12.55 6.53
C PRO A 6 22.32 -12.49 5.00
N PRO A 7 21.84 -11.40 4.36
CA PRO A 7 21.97 -11.23 2.92
C PRO A 7 23.45 -11.31 2.52
N THR A 8 23.75 -12.14 1.52
CA THR A 8 25.13 -12.43 1.10
C THR A 8 25.74 -11.30 0.26
N ASP A 9 24.92 -10.35 -0.20
CA ASP A 9 25.30 -9.14 -0.93
C ASP A 9 24.73 -7.90 -0.20
N ALA A 10 25.62 -6.99 0.21
CA ALA A 10 25.25 -5.75 0.90
C ALA A 10 24.31 -4.85 0.08
N ARG A 11 24.36 -4.91 -1.26
CA ARG A 11 23.44 -4.19 -2.14
C ARG A 11 22.03 -4.73 -2.01
N VAL A 12 21.89 -6.06 -1.99
CA VAL A 12 20.60 -6.71 -1.80
C VAL A 12 20.07 -6.43 -0.40
N ALA A 13 20.93 -6.48 0.62
CA ALA A 13 20.58 -6.13 1.99
C ALA A 13 19.97 -4.73 2.13
N PHE A 14 20.54 -3.76 1.42
CA PHE A 14 20.16 -2.36 1.53
C PHE A 14 19.02 -1.95 0.58
N LEU A 15 19.01 -2.48 -0.66
CA LEU A 15 18.15 -2.00 -1.73
C LEU A 15 16.92 -2.88 -1.97
N ALA A 16 16.86 -4.10 -1.43
CA ALA A 16 15.70 -4.96 -1.61
C ALA A 16 14.43 -4.30 -1.04
N SER A 17 13.38 -4.25 -1.85
CA SER A 17 12.08 -3.65 -1.48
C SER A 17 12.16 -2.17 -1.03
N LEU A 18 13.17 -1.42 -1.49
CA LEU A 18 13.41 -0.03 -1.08
C LEU A 18 12.39 0.96 -1.66
N ILE A 19 11.88 0.71 -2.88
CA ILE A 19 11.10 1.68 -3.63
C ILE A 19 9.63 1.26 -3.64
N ASP A 20 8.80 1.99 -2.90
CA ASP A 20 7.36 1.82 -2.95
C ASP A 20 6.76 2.41 -4.24
N ASP A 21 5.75 1.75 -4.77
CA ASP A 21 5.04 2.16 -5.97
C ASP A 21 3.91 3.14 -5.62
N ALA A 22 4.08 4.39 -6.06
CA ALA A 22 3.14 5.47 -5.83
C ALA A 22 2.36 5.86 -7.11
N ALA A 23 2.14 4.93 -8.06
CA ALA A 23 1.49 5.22 -9.34
C ALA A 23 0.11 5.92 -9.22
N LEU A 24 -0.63 5.68 -8.12
CA LEU A 24 -1.93 6.30 -7.85
C LEU A 24 -1.83 7.78 -7.44
N PHE A 25 -0.63 8.28 -7.13
CA PHE A 25 -0.41 9.62 -6.59
C PHE A 25 0.15 10.57 -7.67
N PRO A 26 0.07 11.90 -7.46
CA PRO A 26 0.65 12.87 -8.38
C PRO A 26 2.16 12.65 -8.57
N PRO A 27 2.70 12.94 -9.77
CA PRO A 27 2.02 13.53 -10.93
C PRO A 27 1.25 12.53 -11.81
N ALA A 28 1.54 11.23 -11.73
CA ALA A 28 0.97 10.23 -12.64
C ALA A 28 -0.54 10.06 -12.48
N ARG A 29 -1.02 9.89 -11.23
CA ARG A 29 -2.45 9.69 -10.90
C ARG A 29 -3.11 8.59 -11.73
N GLU A 30 -2.42 7.46 -11.88
CA GLU A 30 -2.89 6.37 -12.73
C GLU A 30 -4.25 5.84 -12.26
N PRO A 31 -5.15 5.45 -13.18
CA PRO A 31 -6.31 4.61 -12.86
C PRO A 31 -5.86 3.29 -12.22
N MET A 32 -6.68 2.69 -11.33
CA MET A 32 -6.27 1.51 -10.54
C MET A 32 -5.80 0.35 -11.42
N ALA A 33 -6.56 0.03 -12.47
CA ALA A 33 -6.20 -1.07 -13.38
C ALA A 33 -4.84 -0.84 -14.05
N ALA A 34 -4.54 0.40 -14.47
CA ALA A 34 -3.26 0.74 -15.07
C ALA A 34 -2.12 0.67 -14.05
N ALA A 35 -2.34 1.19 -12.84
CA ALA A 35 -1.39 1.14 -11.74
C ALA A 35 -1.06 -0.31 -11.35
N VAL A 36 -2.06 -1.17 -11.21
CA VAL A 36 -1.90 -2.60 -10.88
C VAL A 36 -1.13 -3.34 -11.98
N SER A 37 -1.52 -3.17 -13.24
CA SER A 37 -0.81 -3.78 -14.38
C SER A 37 0.64 -3.32 -14.46
N GLY A 38 0.87 -2.02 -14.25
CA GLY A 38 2.21 -1.42 -14.19
C GLY A 38 3.05 -2.04 -13.08
N HIS A 39 2.51 -2.11 -11.86
CA HIS A 39 3.22 -2.69 -10.72
C HIS A 39 3.66 -4.13 -10.98
N LEU A 40 2.75 -4.98 -11.47
CA LEU A 40 3.05 -6.38 -11.79
C LEU A 40 4.13 -6.50 -12.87
N ARG A 41 4.07 -5.65 -13.89
CA ARG A 41 5.09 -5.59 -14.94
C ARG A 41 6.46 -5.21 -14.38
N HIS A 42 6.54 -4.20 -13.51
CA HIS A 42 7.81 -3.79 -12.89
C HIS A 42 8.38 -4.89 -11.98
N ARG A 43 7.50 -5.59 -11.23
CA ARG A 43 7.88 -6.67 -10.31
C ARG A 43 8.48 -7.88 -11.04
N ARG A 44 8.09 -8.09 -12.30
CA ARG A 44 8.62 -9.13 -13.21
C ARG A 44 9.91 -8.71 -13.93
N GLY A 45 10.26 -7.43 -13.89
CA GLY A 45 11.42 -6.90 -14.58
C GLY A 45 12.73 -7.17 -13.86
N GLN A 46 13.86 -6.85 -14.53
CA GLN A 46 15.21 -7.00 -13.99
C GLN A 46 15.46 -6.25 -12.66
N HIS A 47 14.64 -5.25 -12.36
CA HIS A 47 14.74 -4.41 -11.16
C HIS A 47 13.61 -4.67 -10.15
N GLY A 48 12.78 -5.70 -10.38
CA GLY A 48 11.63 -6.00 -9.50
C GLY A 48 12.01 -6.27 -8.05
N TRP A 49 13.25 -6.69 -7.78
CA TRP A 49 13.78 -6.88 -6.43
C TRP A 49 13.92 -5.58 -5.63
N LEU A 50 13.95 -4.41 -6.27
CA LEU A 50 13.96 -3.09 -5.62
C LEU A 50 12.55 -2.65 -5.16
N GLN A 51 11.51 -3.27 -5.70
CA GLN A 51 10.13 -2.79 -5.58
C GLN A 51 9.50 -3.28 -4.28
N GLY A 52 9.05 -2.32 -3.47
CA GLY A 52 8.44 -2.52 -2.17
C GLY A 52 6.91 -2.65 -2.24
N ARG A 53 6.23 -1.87 -1.40
CA ARG A 53 4.78 -1.84 -1.27
C ARG A 53 4.14 -1.15 -2.46
N PHE A 54 2.87 -1.47 -2.71
CA PHE A 54 2.00 -0.61 -3.50
C PHE A 54 1.27 0.36 -2.58
N LEU A 55 1.46 1.66 -2.80
CA LEU A 55 0.79 2.69 -2.02
C LEU A 55 -0.63 2.89 -2.55
N CYS A 56 -1.60 2.84 -1.65
CA CYS A 56 -3.01 2.98 -1.99
C CYS A 56 -3.72 3.91 -0.99
N PRO A 57 -4.47 4.92 -1.45
CA PRO A 57 -5.36 5.66 -0.57
C PRO A 57 -6.37 4.71 0.09
N ALA A 58 -6.62 4.87 1.39
CA ALA A 58 -7.54 4.02 2.15
C ALA A 58 -8.94 3.99 1.52
N SER A 59 -9.39 5.14 1.01
CA SER A 59 -10.64 5.30 0.25
C SER A 59 -10.77 4.39 -0.99
N ARG A 60 -9.65 3.92 -1.55
CA ARG A 60 -9.59 3.13 -2.79
C ARG A 60 -9.21 1.66 -2.57
N LEU A 61 -9.06 1.21 -1.32
CA LEU A 61 -8.69 -0.18 -1.03
C LEU A 61 -9.70 -1.20 -1.58
N ALA A 62 -11.00 -0.90 -1.56
CA ALA A 62 -12.01 -1.77 -2.16
C ALA A 62 -11.85 -1.90 -3.69
N GLU A 63 -11.50 -0.81 -4.38
CA GLU A 63 -11.20 -0.80 -5.83
C GLU A 63 -9.96 -1.63 -6.15
N LEU A 64 -8.92 -1.53 -5.30
CA LEU A 64 -7.73 -2.36 -5.40
C LEU A 64 -8.10 -3.85 -5.24
N ALA A 65 -8.87 -4.22 -4.20
CA ALA A 65 -9.29 -5.60 -3.98
C ALA A 65 -10.00 -6.20 -5.21
N GLY A 66 -10.94 -5.44 -5.80
CA GLY A 66 -11.64 -5.86 -7.02
C GLY A 66 -10.69 -6.04 -8.21
N SER A 67 -9.71 -5.13 -8.36
CA SER A 67 -8.71 -5.21 -9.43
C SER A 67 -7.78 -6.41 -9.28
N LEU A 68 -7.39 -6.77 -8.06
CA LEU A 68 -6.55 -7.95 -7.77
C LEU A 68 -7.28 -9.26 -8.09
N THR A 69 -8.56 -9.36 -7.74
CA THR A 69 -9.38 -10.53 -8.05
C THR A 69 -9.45 -10.76 -9.57
N ALA A 70 -9.52 -9.69 -10.36
CA ALA A 70 -9.57 -9.79 -11.82
C ALA A 70 -8.27 -10.26 -12.48
N HIS A 71 -7.12 -10.21 -11.78
CA HIS A 71 -5.81 -10.61 -12.32
C HIS A 71 -5.40 -12.05 -12.00
N GLY A 72 -6.20 -12.79 -11.22
CA GLY A 72 -5.94 -14.22 -10.95
C GLY A 72 -4.68 -14.50 -10.14
N ASP A 73 -4.25 -15.76 -10.10
CA ASP A 73 -3.14 -16.27 -9.26
C ASP A 73 -1.74 -15.99 -9.81
N GLU A 74 -1.48 -14.75 -10.20
CA GLU A 74 -0.12 -14.36 -10.60
C GLU A 74 0.89 -14.53 -9.46
N ALA A 75 2.13 -14.92 -9.81
CA ALA A 75 3.22 -15.08 -8.83
C ALA A 75 3.52 -13.74 -8.10
N GLY A 76 3.64 -13.78 -6.77
CA GLY A 76 4.03 -12.63 -5.96
C GLY A 76 3.06 -12.22 -4.85
N PHE A 77 2.01 -13.01 -4.59
CA PHE A 77 1.10 -12.82 -3.47
C PHE A 77 1.60 -13.46 -2.15
N PRO A 78 1.19 -12.94 -0.98
CA PRO A 78 0.40 -11.71 -0.79
C PRO A 78 1.20 -10.46 -1.19
N TRP A 79 0.54 -9.53 -1.88
CA TRP A 79 1.16 -8.28 -2.29
C TRP A 79 1.25 -7.33 -1.08
N PRO A 80 2.45 -6.83 -0.70
CA PRO A 80 2.58 -5.80 0.32
C PRO A 80 1.95 -4.47 -0.13
N VAL A 81 1.06 -3.92 0.70
CA VAL A 81 0.35 -2.65 0.48
C VAL A 81 0.68 -1.67 1.60
N GLY A 82 0.95 -0.42 1.25
CA GLY A 82 1.00 0.72 2.17
C GLY A 82 -0.29 1.52 2.03
N ALA A 83 -1.09 1.61 3.08
CA ALA A 83 -2.34 2.35 3.06
C ALA A 83 -2.11 3.80 3.51
N ILE A 84 -2.46 4.76 2.65
CA ILE A 84 -2.45 6.18 2.98
C ILE A 84 -3.84 6.58 3.47
N LEU A 85 -3.97 6.89 4.76
CA LEU A 85 -5.21 7.35 5.35
C LEU A 85 -5.53 8.77 4.88
N ASP A 86 -6.54 8.88 4.03
CA ASP A 86 -7.00 10.11 3.39
C ASP A 86 -8.39 10.56 3.89
N GLY A 87 -8.98 9.84 4.83
CA GLY A 87 -10.26 10.11 5.47
C GLY A 87 -10.20 11.26 6.46
N ALA A 88 -9.05 11.48 7.10
CA ALA A 88 -8.85 12.59 8.04
C ALA A 88 -9.11 13.98 7.41
N GLY A 89 -8.90 14.14 6.09
CA GLY A 89 -9.22 15.36 5.34
C GLY A 89 -10.64 15.42 4.75
N ARG A 90 -11.44 14.36 4.94
CA ARG A 90 -12.78 14.19 4.33
C ARG A 90 -13.91 14.02 5.35
N ALA A 91 -13.58 13.83 6.64
CA ALA A 91 -14.52 13.56 7.71
C ALA A 91 -14.70 14.78 8.65
N PRO A 92 -15.77 14.82 9.47
CA PRO A 92 -16.03 15.94 10.41
C PRO A 92 -14.96 16.12 11.48
N SER A 93 -14.18 15.09 11.77
CA SER A 93 -13.01 15.15 12.66
C SER A 93 -11.92 14.23 12.15
N TRP A 94 -10.68 14.51 12.56
CA TRP A 94 -9.53 13.67 12.26
C TRP A 94 -9.77 12.23 12.73
N GLN A 95 -10.24 12.04 13.97
CA GLN A 95 -10.54 10.72 14.55
C GLN A 95 -11.57 9.95 13.71
N ALA A 96 -12.69 10.58 13.35
CA ALA A 96 -13.73 9.92 12.55
C ALA A 96 -13.22 9.50 11.17
N GLY A 97 -12.34 10.31 10.56
CA GLY A 97 -11.70 9.98 9.29
C GLY A 97 -10.74 8.80 9.39
N VAL A 98 -9.91 8.78 10.43
CA VAL A 98 -8.99 7.66 10.70
C VAL A 98 -9.74 6.38 10.99
N GLU A 99 -10.79 6.42 11.82
CA GLU A 99 -11.63 5.26 12.11
C GLU A 99 -12.26 4.68 10.84
N ALA A 100 -12.82 5.54 9.97
CA ALA A 100 -13.41 5.10 8.70
C ALA A 100 -12.38 4.42 7.78
N ASP A 101 -11.16 4.94 7.71
CA ASP A 101 -10.08 4.38 6.89
C ASP A 101 -9.53 3.08 7.47
N LEU A 102 -9.42 2.95 8.80
CA LEU A 102 -9.02 1.70 9.45
C LEU A 102 -10.06 0.59 9.21
N VAL A 103 -11.35 0.94 9.19
CA VAL A 103 -12.41 0.02 8.76
C VAL A 103 -12.23 -0.40 7.29
N ALA A 104 -11.80 0.50 6.41
CA ALA A 104 -11.49 0.15 5.02
C ALA A 104 -10.28 -0.81 4.91
N VAL A 105 -9.24 -0.60 5.73
CA VAL A 105 -8.07 -1.49 5.85
C VAL A 105 -8.48 -2.89 6.32
N GLU A 106 -9.34 -2.97 7.34
CA GLU A 106 -9.85 -4.26 7.82
C GLU A 106 -10.65 -4.99 6.73
N ARG A 107 -11.56 -4.28 6.06
CA ARG A 107 -12.38 -4.84 4.96
C ARG A 107 -11.53 -5.34 3.79
N MET A 108 -10.44 -4.66 3.45
CA MET A 108 -9.50 -5.07 2.39
C MET A 108 -8.99 -6.50 2.59
N THR A 109 -8.74 -6.91 3.84
CA THR A 109 -8.25 -8.26 4.16
C THR A 109 -9.24 -9.33 3.70
N GLY A 110 -10.54 -9.12 3.93
CA GLY A 110 -11.58 -10.03 3.45
C GLY A 110 -11.76 -9.95 1.93
N LEU A 111 -11.82 -8.75 1.37
CA LEU A 111 -12.09 -8.55 -0.06
C LEU A 111 -10.97 -9.05 -0.98
N SER A 112 -9.72 -9.03 -0.53
CA SER A 112 -8.57 -9.46 -1.34
C SER A 112 -8.33 -10.97 -1.31
N HIS A 113 -8.99 -11.72 -0.43
CA HIS A 113 -8.87 -13.19 -0.34
C HIS A 113 -7.40 -13.64 -0.19
N GLY A 114 -6.60 -12.91 0.60
CA GLY A 114 -5.19 -13.18 0.81
C GLY A 114 -4.25 -12.72 -0.32
N ARG A 115 -4.77 -12.09 -1.37
CA ARG A 115 -3.94 -11.52 -2.46
C ARG A 115 -3.22 -10.24 -2.05
N ALA A 116 -3.64 -9.54 -1.01
CA ALA A 116 -2.92 -8.38 -0.51
C ALA A 116 -2.83 -8.41 0.99
N ARG A 117 -1.78 -7.77 1.50
CA ARG A 117 -1.58 -7.53 2.92
C ARG A 117 -1.19 -6.07 3.12
N VAL A 118 -1.95 -5.37 3.94
CA VAL A 118 -1.55 -4.04 4.41
C VAL A 118 -0.43 -4.23 5.42
N GLU A 119 0.76 -3.70 5.12
CA GLU A 119 1.95 -3.83 5.95
C GLU A 119 2.32 -2.52 6.65
N ALA A 120 1.81 -1.40 6.13
CA ALA A 120 2.01 -0.08 6.68
C ALA A 120 0.71 0.74 6.54
N VAL A 121 0.48 1.60 7.53
CA VAL A 121 -0.56 2.63 7.52
C VAL A 121 0.12 3.98 7.76
N GLU A 122 -0.17 4.96 6.93
CA GLU A 122 0.35 6.32 7.06
C GLU A 122 -0.81 7.29 7.19
N VAL A 123 -0.76 8.16 8.19
CA VAL A 123 -1.79 9.16 8.44
C VAL A 123 -1.13 10.52 8.64
N ARG A 124 -1.71 11.56 8.04
CA ARG A 124 -1.32 12.92 8.36
C ARG A 124 -1.76 13.22 9.79
N LEU A 125 -0.84 13.65 10.65
CA LEU A 125 -1.19 14.08 11.99
C LEU A 125 -2.13 15.30 11.94
N PRO A 126 -3.07 15.43 12.91
CA PRO A 126 -3.85 16.66 13.01
C PRO A 126 -2.90 17.83 13.25
N ASP A 127 -3.29 19.02 12.82
CA ASP A 127 -2.54 20.22 13.20
C ASP A 127 -2.48 20.32 14.72
N ALA A 128 -1.33 20.72 15.26
CA ALA A 128 -1.19 20.90 16.70
C ALA A 128 -2.20 21.95 17.17
N ASP A 129 -2.96 21.64 18.23
CA ASP A 129 -3.85 22.62 18.85
C ASP A 129 -2.97 23.76 19.41
N PRO A 130 -3.09 25.01 18.91
CA PRO A 130 -2.27 26.12 19.38
C PRO A 130 -2.44 26.44 20.88
N GLY A 131 -3.46 25.87 21.54
CA GLY A 131 -3.76 26.09 22.95
C GLY A 131 -3.33 24.96 23.92
N ALA A 132 -2.67 23.90 23.44
CA ALA A 132 -2.25 22.78 24.28
C ALA A 132 -0.80 22.93 24.78
N VAL A 133 -0.52 23.95 25.59
CA VAL A 133 0.67 24.05 26.47
C VAL A 133 0.31 24.63 27.83
#